data_AF-A0A7Y7HR86-F1
#
_entry.id   AF-A0A7Y7HR86-F1
#
_cell.length_a   1.000
_cell.length_b   1.000
_cell.length_c   1.000
_cell.angle_alpha   90.00
_cell.angle_beta   90.00
_cell.angle_gamma   90.00
#
_symmetry.space_group_name_H-M   'P 1'
#
loop_
_entity.id
_entity.type
_entity.pdbx_description
1 polymer ?
#
loop_
_entity_poly.entity_id
_entity_poly.type
_entity_poly.pdbx_seq_one_letter_code
_entity_poly.pdbx_strand_id
1 'polypeptide(L)'
;MLVPSFFCGPALLSPDPAAVARLLLVAPLLEEWIIRAGVHHWLLQRVAPLPALLLSAVAFSALHLGSGVAAAALVFWPGLLFGAAYQRWRDWRVCALMHGLSNAFAITFCGS
;
A
#
# COMPACT_ATOMS: atom_id res chain seq x y z
N MET A 1 -15.98 12.29 -19.36
CA MET A 1 -15.71 11.49 -18.16
C MET A 1 -14.56 10.52 -18.46
N LEU A 2 -13.30 10.98 -18.40
CA LEU A 2 -12.11 10.19 -18.81
C LEU A 2 -11.10 9.96 -17.68
N VAL A 3 -11.39 10.45 -16.47
CA VAL A 3 -10.43 10.48 -15.34
C VAL A 3 -10.36 9.16 -14.54
N PRO A 4 -11.44 8.38 -14.33
CA PRO A 4 -11.37 7.19 -13.48
C PRO A 4 -10.40 6.12 -13.99
N SER A 5 -10.41 5.85 -15.30
CA SER A 5 -9.68 4.71 -15.89
C SER A 5 -8.15 4.82 -15.81
N PHE A 6 -7.60 6.03 -15.62
CA PHE A 6 -6.16 6.22 -15.49
C PHE A 6 -5.65 5.90 -14.08
N PHE A 7 -6.49 6.12 -13.06
CA PHE A 7 -6.14 5.95 -11.65
C PHE A 7 -6.72 4.67 -11.04
N CYS A 8 -7.80 4.14 -11.63
CA CYS A 8 -8.54 2.98 -11.14
C CYS A 8 -8.29 1.78 -12.05
N GLY A 9 -7.60 0.76 -11.51
CA GLY A 9 -7.44 -0.52 -12.20
C GLY A 9 -8.75 -1.32 -12.28
N PRO A 10 -8.82 -2.37 -13.11
CA PRO A 10 -10.04 -3.18 -13.30
C PRO A 10 -10.60 -3.75 -11.99
N ALA A 11 -9.71 -4.15 -11.07
CA ALA A 11 -10.10 -4.67 -9.76
C ALA A 11 -10.79 -3.64 -8.84
N LEU A 12 -10.64 -2.34 -9.10
CA LEU A 12 -11.27 -1.25 -8.33
C LEU A 12 -12.57 -0.76 -8.95
N LEU A 13 -12.73 -0.88 -10.27
CA LEU A 13 -13.92 -0.41 -11.00
C LEU A 13 -15.15 -1.32 -10.78
N SER A 14 -14.94 -2.63 -10.66
CA SER A 14 -16.02 -3.59 -10.44
C SER A 14 -15.54 -4.82 -9.65
N PRO A 15 -15.18 -4.66 -8.36
CA PRO A 15 -14.67 -5.78 -7.56
C PRO A 15 -15.77 -6.81 -7.28
N ASP A 16 -15.49 -8.08 -7.60
CA ASP A 16 -16.25 -9.20 -7.06
C ASP A 16 -15.97 -9.38 -5.55
N PRO A 17 -16.80 -10.14 -4.80
CA PRO A 17 -16.59 -10.33 -3.36
C PRO A 17 -15.22 -10.90 -2.98
N ALA A 18 -14.62 -11.73 -3.85
CA ALA A 18 -13.29 -12.29 -3.60
C ALA A 18 -12.20 -11.22 -3.82
N ALA A 19 -12.37 -10.32 -4.79
CA ALA A 19 -11.51 -9.16 -4.98
C ALA A 19 -11.59 -8.21 -3.79
N VAL A 20 -12.79 -7.96 -3.26
CA VAL A 20 -12.97 -7.17 -2.03
C VAL A 20 -12.22 -7.81 -0.86
N ALA A 21 -12.40 -9.12 -0.62
CA ALA A 21 -11.71 -9.81 0.48
C ALA A 21 -10.17 -9.78 0.32
N ARG A 22 -9.67 -9.93 -0.92
CA ARG A 22 -8.24 -9.82 -1.21
C ARG A 22 -7.72 -8.41 -0.93
N LEU A 23 -8.38 -7.38 -1.46
CA LEU A 23 -7.93 -5.99 -1.36
C LEU A 23 -8.04 -5.43 0.06
N LEU A 24 -9.05 -5.83 0.84
CA LEU A 24 -9.26 -5.30 2.18
C LEU A 24 -8.49 -6.04 3.28
N LEU A 25 -8.20 -7.33 3.07
CA LEU A 25 -7.65 -8.18 4.13
C LEU A 25 -6.35 -8.88 3.70
N VAL A 26 -6.43 -9.75 2.69
CA VAL A 26 -5.31 -10.65 2.37
C VAL A 26 -4.08 -9.88 1.89
N ALA A 27 -4.26 -8.97 0.94
CA ALA A 27 -3.17 -8.17 0.38
C ALA A 27 -2.55 -7.23 1.43
N PRO A 28 -3.33 -6.38 2.16
CA PRO A 28 -2.75 -5.53 3.21
C PRO A 28 -1.98 -6.30 4.28
N LEU A 29 -2.47 -7.47 4.71
CA LEU A 29 -1.79 -8.28 5.71
C LEU A 29 -0.45 -8.83 5.19
N LEU A 30 -0.44 -9.40 3.99
CA LEU A 30 0.78 -9.98 3.41
C LEU A 30 1.80 -8.90 3.04
N GLU A 31 1.35 -7.83 2.40
CA GLU A 31 2.22 -6.75 1.94
C GLU A 31 2.86 -6.00 3.11
N GLU A 32 2.09 -5.63 4.14
CA GLU A 32 2.65 -4.94 5.29
C GLU A 32 3.49 -5.86 6.19
N TRP A 33 3.21 -7.17 6.23
CA TRP A 33 4.09 -8.13 6.88
C TRP A 33 5.46 -8.19 6.18
N ILE A 34 5.49 -8.30 4.85
CA ILE A 34 6.74 -8.33 4.08
C ILE A 34 7.47 -6.99 4.16
N ILE A 35 6.76 -5.89 3.88
CA ILE A 35 7.36 -4.57 3.75
C ILE A 35 7.70 -3.96 5.10
N ARG A 36 6.79 -3.95 6.09
CA ARG A 36 7.06 -3.30 7.39
C ARG A 36 7.83 -4.22 8.32
N ALA A 37 7.31 -5.40 8.58
CA ALA A 37 7.94 -6.33 9.52
C ALA A 37 9.25 -6.91 8.96
N GLY A 38 9.36 -7.07 7.64
CA GLY A 38 10.59 -7.51 6.96
C GLY A 38 11.49 -6.35 6.54
N VAL A 39 11.22 -5.76 5.37
CA VAL A 39 12.13 -4.84 4.67
C VAL A 39 12.43 -3.57 5.49
N HIS A 40 11.40 -2.88 5.98
CA HIS A 40 11.54 -1.63 6.70
C HIS A 40 12.20 -1.85 8.06
N HIS A 41 11.82 -2.92 8.76
CA HIS A 41 12.50 -3.34 9.98
C HIS A 41 13.99 -3.57 9.73
N TRP A 42 14.34 -4.33 8.70
CA TRP A 42 15.72 -4.62 8.32
C TRP A 42 16.53 -3.36 7.94
N LEU A 43 15.90 -2.40 7.24
CA LEU A 43 16.49 -1.11 6.89
C LEU A 43 16.79 -0.25 8.12
N LEU A 44 15.87 -0.20 9.09
CA LEU A 44 16.04 0.57 10.33
C LEU A 44 17.23 0.09 11.18
N GLN A 45 17.69 -1.14 10.99
CA GLN A 45 18.90 -1.65 11.64
C GLN A 45 20.21 -1.25 10.92
N ARG A 46 20.14 -0.61 9.75
CA ARG A 46 21.30 -0.35 8.87
C ARG A 46 21.47 1.10 8.46
N VAL A 47 20.37 1.83 8.34
CA VAL A 47 20.37 3.21 7.88
C VAL A 47 19.50 4.09 8.77
N ALA A 48 19.68 5.41 8.65
CA ALA A 48 18.88 6.37 9.40
C ALA A 48 17.37 6.25 9.07
N PRO A 49 16.48 6.72 9.97
CA PRO A 49 15.04 6.57 9.79
C PRO A 49 14.49 7.11 8.47
N LEU A 50 14.95 8.28 8.02
CA LEU A 50 14.45 8.89 6.79
C LEU A 50 14.80 8.05 5.53
N PRO A 51 16.07 7.65 5.29
CA PRO A 51 16.39 6.70 4.22
C PRO A 51 15.62 5.38 4.33
N ALA A 52 15.45 4.81 5.53
CA ALA A 52 14.68 3.58 5.71
C ALA A 52 13.21 3.76 5.30
N LEU A 53 12.60 4.90 5.63
CA LEU A 53 11.26 5.28 5.21
C LEU A 53 11.15 5.33 3.68
N LEU A 54 11.99 6.13 3.04
CA LEU A 54 11.96 6.35 1.60
C LEU A 54 12.18 5.03 0.83
N LEU A 55 13.20 4.25 1.21
CA LEU A 55 13.49 2.97 0.57
C LEU A 55 12.37 1.95 0.75
N SER A 56 11.73 1.90 1.94
CA SER A 56 10.59 1.01 2.16
C SER A 56 9.37 1.40 1.33
N ALA A 57 9.12 2.70 1.13
CA ALA A 57 8.03 3.20 0.29
C ALA A 57 8.30 2.92 -1.19
N VAL A 58 9.54 3.07 -1.65
CA VAL A 58 9.94 2.67 -3.02
C VAL A 58 9.74 1.17 -3.23
N ALA A 59 10.15 0.33 -2.26
CA ALA A 59 9.95 -1.11 -2.34
C ALA A 59 8.45 -1.49 -2.41
N PHE A 60 7.61 -0.85 -1.60
CA PHE A 60 6.16 -1.01 -1.64
C PHE A 60 5.57 -0.62 -3.01
N SER A 61 5.96 0.55 -3.54
CA SER A 61 5.55 0.98 -4.88
C SER A 61 5.98 0.03 -5.99
N ALA A 62 7.18 -0.55 -5.88
CA ALA A 62 7.69 -1.49 -6.87
C ALA A 62 6.82 -2.77 -6.97
N LEU A 63 6.22 -3.24 -5.87
CA LEU A 63 5.28 -4.37 -5.88
C LEU A 63 4.04 -4.12 -6.75
N HIS A 64 3.72 -2.85 -7.01
CA HIS A 64 2.53 -2.43 -7.72
C HIS A 64 2.77 -2.16 -9.22
N LEU A 65 3.99 -2.34 -9.73
CA LEU A 65 4.30 -2.16 -11.15
C LEU A 65 3.47 -3.08 -12.06
N GLY A 66 3.10 -4.28 -11.57
CA GLY A 66 2.18 -5.19 -12.27
C GLY A 66 0.76 -4.64 -12.46
N SER A 67 0.39 -3.63 -11.68
CA SER A 67 -0.89 -2.89 -11.80
C SER A 67 -0.77 -1.62 -12.65
N GLY A 68 0.41 -1.36 -13.23
CA GLY A 68 0.70 -0.19 -14.06
C GLY A 68 1.53 0.89 -13.34
N VAL A 69 2.27 1.68 -14.14
CA VAL A 69 3.18 2.72 -13.61
C VAL A 69 2.44 3.80 -12.84
N ALA A 70 1.23 4.18 -13.27
CA ALA A 70 0.40 5.15 -12.58
C ALA A 70 0.01 4.66 -11.17
N ALA A 71 -0.42 3.40 -11.05
CA ALA A 71 -0.74 2.80 -9.76
C ALA A 71 0.50 2.74 -8.86
N ALA A 72 1.63 2.25 -9.37
CA ALA A 72 2.89 2.18 -8.64
C ALA A 72 3.35 3.55 -8.11
N ALA A 73 3.19 4.61 -8.91
CA ALA A 73 3.51 5.98 -8.52
C ALA A 73 2.53 6.51 -7.45
N LEU A 74 1.23 6.23 -7.58
CA LEU A 74 0.23 6.70 -6.63
C LEU A 74 0.38 6.06 -5.25
N VAL A 75 0.65 4.75 -5.19
CA VAL A 75 0.77 4.03 -3.91
C VAL A 75 2.04 4.39 -3.12
N PHE A 76 2.95 5.16 -3.71
CA PHE A 76 4.12 5.69 -3.01
C PHE A 76 3.73 6.54 -1.79
N TRP A 77 2.71 7.39 -1.96
CA TRP A 77 2.25 8.31 -0.93
C TRP A 77 1.64 7.60 0.30
N PRO A 78 0.67 6.67 0.16
CA PRO A 78 0.25 5.84 1.29
C PRO A 78 1.39 4.96 1.82
N GLY A 79 2.30 4.49 0.96
CA GLY A 79 3.50 3.76 1.37
C GLY A 79 4.40 4.56 2.33
N LEU A 80 4.55 5.88 2.12
CA LEU A 80 5.23 6.78 3.04
C LEU A 80 4.43 6.95 4.35
N LEU A 81 3.12 7.11 4.27
CA LEU A 81 2.27 7.24 5.45
C LEU A 81 2.35 6.00 6.35
N PHE A 82 2.25 4.81 5.77
CA PHE A 82 2.37 3.54 6.51
C PHE A 82 3.78 3.36 7.07
N GLY A 83 4.82 3.74 6.32
CA GLY A 83 6.19 3.72 6.81
C GLY A 83 6.41 4.66 8.00
N ALA A 84 5.83 5.86 7.98
CA ALA A 84 5.90 6.81 9.08
C ALA A 84 5.15 6.28 10.33
N ALA A 85 3.96 5.71 10.13
CA ALA A 85 3.20 5.00 11.16
C ALA A 85 4.03 3.86 11.79
N TYR A 86 4.70 3.06 10.97
CA TYR A 86 5.55 1.97 11.43
C TYR A 86 6.76 2.45 12.23
N GLN A 87 7.36 3.59 11.88
CA GLN A 87 8.42 4.19 12.68
C GLN A 87 7.91 4.70 14.03
N ARG A 88 6.70 5.27 14.06
CA ARG A 88 6.09 5.84 15.27
C ARG A 88 5.64 4.78 16.27
N TRP A 89 5.05 3.69 15.80
CA TRP A 89 4.40 2.69 16.66
C TRP A 89 5.08 1.32 16.64
N ARG A 90 5.97 1.06 15.69
CA ARG A 90 6.68 -0.23 15.52
C ARG A 90 5.74 -1.44 15.37
N ASP A 91 4.49 -1.20 14.98
CA ASP A 91 3.48 -2.23 14.76
C ASP A 91 3.04 -2.26 13.29
N TRP A 92 3.34 -3.37 12.61
CA TRP A 92 2.96 -3.57 11.20
C TRP A 92 1.46 -3.82 11.05
N ARG A 93 0.76 -4.28 12.10
CA ARG A 93 -0.68 -4.57 12.06
C ARG A 93 -1.49 -3.30 11.94
N VAL A 94 -1.04 -2.22 12.60
CA VAL A 94 -1.61 -0.87 12.43
C VAL A 94 -1.48 -0.42 10.97
N CYS A 95 -0.34 -0.70 10.34
CA CYS A 95 -0.11 -0.38 8.93
C CYS A 95 -1.04 -1.20 8.02
N ALA A 96 -1.21 -2.50 8.29
CA ALA A 96 -2.14 -3.35 7.55
C ALA A 96 -3.58 -2.86 7.65
N LEU A 97 -4.01 -2.40 8.83
CA LEU A 97 -5.32 -1.79 9.02
C LEU A 97 -5.46 -0.48 8.21
N MET A 98 -4.47 0.43 8.30
CA MET A 98 -4.47 1.67 7.53
C MET A 98 -4.48 1.42 6.01
N HIS A 99 -3.76 0.39 5.57
CA HIS A 99 -3.74 -0.02 4.17
C HIS A 99 -5.10 -0.60 3.75
N GLY A 100 -5.71 -1.50 4.52
CA GLY A 100 -7.07 -1.98 4.25
C GLY A 100 -8.10 -0.83 4.17
N LEU A 101 -8.02 0.16 5.06
CA LEU A 101 -8.86 1.37 5.00
C LEU A 101 -8.59 2.22 3.76
N SER A 102 -7.34 2.33 3.33
CA SER A 102 -6.96 3.05 2.10
C SER A 102 -7.52 2.35 0.86
N ASN A 103 -7.52 1.01 0.84
CA ASN A 103 -8.11 0.22 -0.24
C ASN A 103 -9.64 0.33 -0.24
N ALA A 104 -10.29 0.37 0.92
CA ALA A 104 -11.72 0.63 1.03
C ALA A 104 -12.09 1.98 0.42
N PHE A 105 -11.33 3.04 0.75
CA PHE A 105 -11.50 4.36 0.15
C PHE A 105 -11.34 4.32 -1.38
N ALA A 106 -10.30 3.64 -1.88
CA ALA A 106 -10.06 3.52 -3.31
C ALA A 106 -11.20 2.78 -4.04
N ILE A 107 -11.73 1.70 -3.47
CA ILE A 107 -12.88 0.97 -4.02
C ILE A 107 -14.10 1.89 -4.10
N THR A 108 -14.41 2.64 -3.04
CA THR A 108 -15.55 3.56 -3.04
C THR A 108 -15.38 4.68 -4.06
N PHE A 109 -14.18 5.27 -4.17
CA PHE A 109 -13.90 6.36 -5.11
C PHE A 109 -13.91 5.91 -6.58
N CYS A 110 -13.44 4.69 -6.86
CA CYS A 110 -13.38 4.16 -8.22
C CYS A 110 -14.69 3.50 -8.68
N GLY A 111 -15.51 3.01 -7.75
CA GLY A 111 -16.80 2.39 -8.04
C GLY A 111 -17.99 3.36 -8.10
N SER A 112 -17.78 4.65 -7.80
CA SER A 112 -18.80 5.73 -7.83
C SER A 112 -18.87 6.47 -9.16
#